data_AF-A0A2J4PM82-F1
#
_entry.id   AF-A0A2J4PM82-F1
#
_cell.length_a   1.000
_cell.length_b   1.000
_cell.length_c   1.000
_cell.angle_alpha   90.00
_cell.angle_beta   90.00
_cell.angle_gamma   90.00
#
_symmetry.space_group_name_H-M   'P 1'
#
loop_
_entity.id
_entity.type
_entity.pdbx_description
1 polymer ?
#
loop_
_entity_poly.entity_id
_entity_poly.type
_entity_poly.pdbx_seq_one_letter_code
_entity_poly.pdbx_strand_id
1 'polypeptide(L)'
;TYMAAESLESAAKAKGWQVKVETQGSIGIENELTAEDVASADMVILTKDIGIKFEERFAGKTIVRVNISDAVKRAEAIMNKIDSHLSQNA
;
A
#
# COMPACT_ATOMS: atom_id res chain seq x y z
N THR A 1 9.55 4.48 -0.98
CA THR A 1 10.31 5.24 -2.00
C THR A 1 9.47 5.40 -3.25
N TYR A 2 9.77 6.39 -4.10
CA TYR A 2 8.97 6.70 -5.29
C TYR A 2 8.77 5.50 -6.24
N MET A 3 9.83 4.72 -6.51
CA MET A 3 9.72 3.56 -7.41
C MET A 3 8.70 2.51 -6.96
N ALA A 4 8.65 2.23 -5.64
CA ALA A 4 7.68 1.30 -5.10
C ALA A 4 6.27 1.87 -5.16
N ALA A 5 6.13 3.18 -4.90
CA ALA A 5 4.85 3.88 -4.99
C ALA A 5 4.28 3.83 -6.42
N GLU A 6 5.06 4.23 -7.42
CA GLU A 6 4.63 4.23 -8.82
C GLU A 6 4.29 2.83 -9.34
N SER A 7 5.07 1.82 -8.94
CA SER A 7 4.84 0.42 -9.35
C SER A 7 3.54 -0.12 -8.78
N LEU A 8 3.29 0.10 -7.48
CA LEU A 8 2.04 -0.31 -6.82
C LEU A 8 0.86 0.49 -7.36
N GLU A 9 0.99 1.80 -7.51
CA GLU A 9 -0.07 2.66 -8.04
C GLU A 9 -0.47 2.23 -9.45
N SER A 10 0.51 2.01 -10.33
CA SER A 10 0.28 1.56 -11.71
C SER A 10 -0.41 0.19 -11.76
N ALA A 11 0.04 -0.76 -10.93
CA ALA A 11 -0.56 -2.10 -10.86
C ALA A 11 -2.00 -2.08 -10.32
N ALA A 12 -2.28 -1.25 -9.31
CA ALA A 12 -3.63 -1.09 -8.77
C ALA A 12 -4.57 -0.42 -9.79
N LYS A 13 -4.11 0.65 -10.45
CA LYS A 13 -4.86 1.32 -11.52
C LYS A 13 -5.17 0.39 -12.69
N ALA A 14 -4.25 -0.51 -13.05
CA ALA A 14 -4.48 -1.52 -14.10
C ALA A 14 -5.63 -2.49 -13.76
N LYS A 15 -5.93 -2.70 -12.48
CA LYS A 15 -7.11 -3.45 -12.00
C LYS A 15 -8.36 -2.59 -11.83
N GLY A 16 -8.30 -1.30 -12.12
CA GLY A 16 -9.40 -0.36 -11.91
C GLY A 16 -9.63 0.02 -10.45
N TRP A 17 -8.65 -0.22 -9.57
CA TRP A 17 -8.77 0.10 -8.14
C TRP A 17 -8.42 1.55 -7.85
N GLN A 18 -9.06 2.10 -6.82
CA GLN A 18 -8.62 3.36 -6.21
C GLN A 18 -7.44 3.08 -5.30
N VAL A 19 -6.41 3.92 -5.41
CA VAL A 19 -5.17 3.77 -4.65
C VAL A 19 -4.68 5.15 -4.23
N LYS A 20 -4.22 5.24 -2.99
CA LYS A 20 -3.48 6.37 -2.46
C LYS A 20 -2.18 5.86 -1.86
N VAL A 21 -1.09 6.57 -2.11
CA VAL A 21 0.24 6.15 -1.66
C VAL A 21 0.92 7.29 -0.92
N GLU A 22 1.34 6.99 0.31
CA GLU A 22 2.22 7.84 1.09
C GLU A 22 3.67 7.37 0.96
N THR A 23 4.58 8.31 0.79
CA THR A 23 6.02 8.02 0.76
C THR A 23 6.71 8.61 1.98
N GLN A 24 7.43 7.76 2.72
CA GLN A 24 8.25 8.17 3.85
C GLN A 24 9.73 8.01 3.49
N GLY A 25 10.44 9.12 3.34
CA GLY A 25 11.85 9.16 2.94
C GLY A 25 12.70 10.07 3.83
N SER A 26 13.95 10.30 3.44
CA SER A 26 14.89 11.18 4.15
C SER A 26 14.42 12.63 4.20
N ILE A 27 13.66 13.07 3.19
CA ILE A 27 13.10 14.41 3.09
C ILE A 27 11.83 14.61 3.94
N GLY A 28 11.23 13.53 4.44
CA GLY A 28 10.00 13.57 5.22
C GLY A 28 8.92 12.62 4.70
N ILE A 29 7.67 12.91 5.12
CA ILE A 29 6.46 12.24 4.64
C ILE A 29 5.86 13.09 3.53
N GLU A 30 5.53 12.46 2.41
CA GLU A 30 4.81 13.09 1.30
C GLU A 30 3.55 12.30 0.98
N ASN A 31 2.52 13.02 0.52
CA ASN A 31 1.19 12.47 0.25
C ASN A 31 0.62 11.72 1.46
N GLU A 32 0.71 12.36 2.63
CA GLU A 32 0.28 11.76 3.89
C GLU A 32 -1.18 11.31 3.82
N LEU A 33 -1.42 10.03 4.14
CA LEU A 33 -2.76 9.46 4.15
C LEU A 33 -3.57 10.06 5.31
N THR A 34 -4.74 10.57 4.99
CA THR A 34 -5.65 11.12 6.01
C THR A 34 -6.32 9.99 6.79
N ALA A 35 -6.91 10.31 7.94
CA ALA A 35 -7.70 9.35 8.70
C ALA A 35 -8.89 8.81 7.88
N GLU A 36 -9.49 9.64 7.01
CA GLU A 36 -10.58 9.24 6.12
C GLU A 36 -10.11 8.27 5.04
N ASP A 37 -8.91 8.48 4.50
CA ASP A 37 -8.30 7.56 3.52
C ASP A 37 -8.08 6.18 4.15
N VAL A 38 -7.58 6.15 5.38
CA VAL A 38 -7.39 4.90 6.10
C VAL A 38 -8.73 4.26 6.45
N ALA A 39 -9.71 5.03 6.91
CA ALA A 39 -11.03 4.53 7.27
C ALA A 39 -11.78 3.92 6.08
N SER A 40 -11.64 4.50 4.89
CA SER A 40 -12.28 4.01 3.65
C SER A 40 -11.51 2.87 2.96
N ALA A 41 -10.23 2.66 3.28
CA ALA A 41 -9.45 1.59 2.67
C ALA A 41 -9.90 0.19 3.09
N ASP A 42 -10.06 -0.71 2.11
CA ASP A 42 -10.31 -2.14 2.33
C ASP A 42 -9.04 -2.87 2.80
N MET A 43 -7.89 -2.50 2.24
CA MET A 43 -6.59 -3.08 2.56
C MET A 43 -5.49 -2.02 2.57
N VAL A 44 -4.46 -2.25 3.39
CA VAL A 44 -3.29 -1.37 3.53
C VAL A 44 -2.03 -2.14 3.18
N ILE A 45 -1.21 -1.61 2.27
CA ILE A 45 0.11 -2.17 1.95
C ILE A 45 1.19 -1.40 2.68
N LEU A 46 2.00 -2.09 3.49
CA LEU A 46 3.11 -1.49 4.23
C LEU A 46 4.46 -2.09 3.80
N THR A 47 5.44 -1.24 3.52
CA THR A 47 6.81 -1.69 3.21
C THR A 47 7.60 -2.01 4.49
N LYS A 48 8.37 -3.11 4.51
CA LYS A 48 9.04 -3.59 5.73
C LYS A 48 10.44 -3.00 5.98
N ASP A 49 11.09 -2.47 4.95
CA ASP A 49 12.53 -2.17 4.99
C ASP A 49 12.89 -0.94 5.83
N ILE A 50 11.93 -0.03 6.04
CA ILE A 50 12.10 1.21 6.81
C ILE A 50 10.96 1.27 7.82
N GLY A 51 11.27 1.70 9.05
CA GLY A 51 10.25 1.92 10.09
C GLY A 51 9.20 2.93 9.62
N ILE A 52 7.93 2.54 9.69
CA ILE A 52 6.81 3.37 9.27
C ILE A 52 6.37 4.25 10.43
N LYS A 53 6.35 5.56 10.19
CA LYS A 53 5.77 6.54 11.12
C LYS A 53 4.25 6.46 11.10
N PHE A 54 3.65 6.64 12.28
CA PHE A 54 2.21 6.64 12.48
C PHE A 54 1.54 5.33 12.02
N GLU A 55 2.22 4.19 12.19
CA GLU A 55 1.70 2.88 11.77
C GLU A 55 0.41 2.51 12.53
N GLU A 56 0.27 3.02 13.76
CA GLU A 56 -0.89 2.81 14.63
C GLU A 56 -2.22 3.25 14.00
N ARG A 57 -2.21 4.21 13.06
CA ARG A 57 -3.43 4.66 12.39
C ARG A 57 -4.05 3.58 11.49
N PHE A 58 -3.27 2.55 11.13
CA PHE A 58 -3.74 1.40 10.35
C PHE A 58 -4.24 0.24 11.21
N ALA A 59 -4.32 0.41 12.54
CA ALA A 59 -4.82 -0.64 13.43
C ALA A 59 -6.26 -1.07 13.05
N GLY A 60 -6.50 -2.37 13.05
CA GLY A 60 -7.79 -2.96 12.67
C GLY A 60 -8.02 -3.07 11.15
N LYS A 61 -7.13 -2.54 10.32
CA LYS A 61 -7.17 -2.75 8.87
C LYS A 61 -6.48 -4.04 8.46
N THR A 62 -6.87 -4.58 7.31
CA THR A 62 -6.17 -5.72 6.71
C THR A 62 -4.86 -5.26 6.13
N ILE A 63 -3.75 -5.58 6.81
CA ILE A 63 -2.41 -5.13 6.44
C ILE A 63 -1.67 -6.21 5.65
N VAL A 64 -1.17 -5.84 4.47
CA VAL A 64 -0.25 -6.64 3.66
C VAL A 64 1.14 -6.03 3.77
N ARG A 65 2.05 -6.74 4.42
CA ARG A 65 3.45 -6.29 4.51
C ARG A 65 4.29 -6.87 3.37
N VAL A 66 5.00 -6.02 2.64
CA VAL A 66 5.87 -6.39 1.52
C VAL A 66 7.25 -5.76 1.65
N ASN A 67 8.28 -6.34 1.03
CA ASN A 67 9.57 -5.67 0.91
C ASN A 67 9.50 -4.63 -0.21
N ILE A 68 10.29 -3.57 -0.15
CA ILE A 68 10.39 -2.54 -1.19
C ILE A 68 10.81 -3.18 -2.52
N SER A 69 11.75 -4.13 -2.50
CA SER A 69 12.20 -4.84 -3.69
C SER A 69 11.06 -5.62 -4.38
N ASP A 70 10.18 -6.22 -3.59
CA ASP A 70 9.00 -6.92 -4.09
C ASP A 70 7.93 -5.93 -4.58
N ALA A 71 7.71 -4.82 -3.88
CA ALA A 71 6.80 -3.77 -4.31
C ALA A 71 7.18 -3.18 -5.68
N VAL A 72 8.47 -3.09 -5.98
CA VAL A 72 8.96 -2.63 -7.29
C VAL A 72 8.87 -3.73 -8.35
N LYS A 73 9.35 -4.94 -8.05
CA LYS A 73 9.52 -6.00 -9.07
C LYS A 73 8.30 -6.88 -9.27
N ARG A 74 7.39 -6.92 -8.30
CA ARG A 74 6.30 -7.90 -8.20
C ARG A 74 4.97 -7.23 -7.84
N ALA A 75 4.80 -5.95 -8.15
CA ALA A 75 3.58 -5.19 -7.88
C ALA A 75 2.33 -5.91 -8.37
N GLU A 76 2.34 -6.41 -9.61
CA GLU A 76 1.21 -7.16 -10.18
C GLU A 76 0.87 -8.43 -9.38
N ALA A 77 1.89 -9.21 -8.99
CA ALA A 77 1.69 -10.42 -8.18
C ALA A 77 1.15 -10.08 -6.78
N ILE A 78 1.57 -8.96 -6.19
CA ILE A 78 1.03 -8.45 -4.93
C ILE A 78 -0.45 -8.09 -5.11
N MET A 79 -0.80 -7.37 -6.18
CA MET A 79 -2.20 -7.02 -6.47
C MET A 79 -3.07 -8.25 -6.73
N ASN A 80 -2.59 -9.27 -7.46
CA ASN A 80 -3.33 -10.52 -7.67
C ASN A 80 -3.60 -11.26 -6.35
N LYS A 81 -2.65 -11.20 -5.41
CA LYS A 81 -2.84 -11.79 -4.08
C LYS A 81 -3.87 -11.02 -3.25
N ILE A 82 -3.87 -9.69 -3.34
CA ILE A 82 -4.87 -8.81 -2.74
C ILE A 82 -6.26 -9.11 -3.31
N ASP A 83 -6.37 -9.21 -4.63
CA ASP A 83 -7.61 -9.50 -5.37
C ASP A 83 -8.24 -10.83 -4.93
N SER A 84 -7.39 -11.86 -4.78
CA SER A 84 -7.82 -13.17 -4.25
C SER A 84 -8.34 -13.06 -2.82
N HIS A 85 -7.73 -12.22 -1.98
CA HIS A 85 -8.12 -12.02 -0.59
C HIS A 85 -9.43 -11.22 -0.47
N LEU A 86 -9.62 -10.19 -1.30
CA LEU A 86 -10.85 -9.41 -1.37
C LEU A 86 -12.02 -10.28 -1.84
N SER A 87 -11.79 -11.13 -2.85
CA SER A 87 -12.82 -12.01 -3.41
C SER A 87 -13.27 -13.13 -2.47
N GLN A 88 -12.45 -13.52 -1.48
CA GLN A 88 -12.83 -14.53 -0.48
C GLN A 88 -13.58 -13.95 0.72
N ASN A 89 -13.58 -12.63 0.87
CA ASN A 89 -14.19 -11.92 1.99
C ASN A 89 -15.42 -11.08 1.58
N ALA A 90 -15.82 -11.11 0.31
CA ALA A 90 -17.02 -10.49 -0.24
C ALA A 90 -18.21 -11.46 -0.21
#